data_AF-A0A0V1GDI9-F1
#
_entry.id   AF-A0A0V1GDI9-F1
#
_cell.length_a   1.000
_cell.length_b   1.000
_cell.length_c   1.000
_cell.angle_alpha   90.00
_cell.angle_beta   90.00
_cell.angle_gamma   90.00
#
_symmetry.space_group_name_H-M   'P 1'
#
loop_
_entity.id
_entity.type
_entity.pdbx_description
1 polymer ?
#
loop_
_entity_poly.entity_id
_entity_poly.type
_entity_poly.pdbx_seq_one_letter_code
_entity_poly.pdbx_strand_id
1 'polypeptide(L)'
;LKLEDANQEIRRLKLEVEVLLELAEIKSTHSCVVYDRGRKDDKFNWVAMSLVGKSLMQLQTEVKRKFTLRTALHLAIETLE
;
A
#
# COMPACT_ATOMS: atom_id res chain seq x y z
N LEU A 1 -4.17 -2.89 -8.81
CA LEU A 1 -3.88 -4.33 -8.98
C LEU A 1 -2.39 -4.54 -8.80
N LYS A 2 -1.98 -5.35 -7.83
CA LYS A 2 -0.58 -5.77 -7.66
C LYS A 2 -0.46 -7.25 -8.03
N LEU A 3 0.64 -7.60 -8.70
CA LEU A 3 0.94 -8.95 -9.18
C LEU A 3 2.29 -9.41 -8.63
N GLU A 4 2.42 -10.72 -8.43
CA GLU A 4 3.67 -11.41 -8.05
C GLU A 4 3.77 -12.69 -8.88
N ASP A 5 4.95 -13.00 -9.44
CA ASP A 5 5.15 -14.26 -10.16
C ASP A 5 4.98 -15.46 -9.21
N ALA A 6 4.19 -16.46 -9.63
CA ALA A 6 3.89 -17.62 -8.80
C ALA A 6 5.13 -18.47 -8.48
N ASN A 7 6.16 -18.38 -9.31
CA ASN A 7 7.41 -19.15 -9.23
C ASN A 7 8.59 -18.33 -8.69
N GLN A 8 8.36 -17.08 -8.26
CA GLN A 8 9.40 -16.28 -7.63
C GLN A 8 9.92 -16.98 -6.36
N GLU A 9 11.24 -17.00 -6.18
CA GLU A 9 11.91 -17.68 -5.07
C GLU A 9 11.40 -17.19 -3.69
N ILE A 10 11.26 -15.86 -3.54
CA ILE A 10 10.73 -15.23 -2.35
C ILE A 10 9.35 -14.65 -2.67
N ARG A 11 8.31 -15.26 -2.10
CA ARG A 11 6.90 -14.86 -2.25
C ARG A 11 6.46 -14.03 -1.05
N ARG A 12 6.22 -12.73 -1.26
CA ARG A 12 5.83 -11.76 -0.24
C ARG A 12 4.35 -11.42 -0.31
N LEU A 13 3.71 -11.54 -1.48
CA LEU A 13 2.36 -11.04 -1.69
C LEU A 13 1.35 -11.70 -0.76
N LYS A 14 1.53 -12.98 -0.43
CA LYS A 14 0.68 -13.66 0.56
C LYS A 14 0.72 -12.94 1.92
N LEU A 15 1.91 -12.67 2.44
CA LEU A 15 2.07 -11.98 3.73
C LEU A 15 1.53 -10.55 3.67
N GLU A 16 1.82 -9.81 2.60
CA GLU A 16 1.32 -8.45 2.43
C GLU A 16 -0.21 -8.39 2.48
N VAL A 17 -0.89 -9.37 1.87
CA VAL A 17 -2.35 -9.42 1.85
C VAL A 17 -2.91 -9.83 3.21
N GLU A 18 -2.28 -10.78 3.92
CA GLU A 18 -2.69 -11.11 5.30
C GLU A 18 -2.57 -9.87 6.22
N VAL A 19 -1.49 -9.11 6.12
CA VAL A 19 -1.32 -7.87 6.89
C VAL A 19 -2.42 -6.86 6.59
N LEU A 20 -2.80 -6.67 5.31
CA LEU A 20 -3.89 -5.75 4.94
C LEU A 20 -5.26 -6.21 5.47
N LEU A 21 -5.51 -7.52 5.55
CA LEU A 21 -6.76 -8.05 6.12
C LEU A 21 -6.82 -7.84 7.63
N GLU A 22 -5.73 -8.14 8.35
CA GLU A 22 -5.64 -7.89 9.80
C GLU A 22 -5.81 -6.40 10.13
N LEU A 23 -5.21 -5.50 9.33
CA LEU A 23 -5.41 -4.05 9.45
C LEU A 23 -6.87 -3.63 9.23
N ALA A 24 -7.59 -4.31 8.33
CA ALA A 24 -9.01 -4.06 8.11
C ALA A 24 -9.87 -4.54 9.29
N GLU A 25 -9.52 -5.64 9.96
CA GLU A 25 -10.24 -6.15 11.14
C GLU A 25 -10.17 -5.17 12.31
N ILE A 26 -9.00 -4.56 12.55
CA ILE A 26 -8.84 -3.51 13.57
C ILE A 26 -9.36 -2.13 13.11
N LYS A 27 -9.95 -2.05 11.91
CA LYS A 27 -10.47 -0.81 11.31
C LYS A 27 -9.43 0.30 11.19
N SER A 28 -8.20 -0.07 10.81
CA SER A 28 -7.12 0.90 10.55
C SER A 28 -7.56 1.91 9.48
N THR A 29 -7.41 3.20 9.80
CA THR A 29 -7.86 4.33 8.97
C THR A 29 -6.96 4.61 7.78
N HIS A 30 -5.67 4.27 7.88
CA HIS A 30 -4.62 4.62 6.92
C HIS A 30 -4.13 3.43 6.08
N SER A 31 -4.96 2.40 5.94
CA SER A 31 -4.66 1.18 5.18
C SER A 31 -5.52 1.04 3.92
N CYS A 32 -4.99 0.34 2.91
CA CYS A 32 -5.73 0.09 1.67
C CYS A 32 -6.79 -1.00 1.86
N VAL A 33 -7.97 -0.79 1.28
CA VAL A 33 -9.04 -1.79 1.28
C VAL A 33 -8.71 -2.88 0.26
N VAL A 34 -8.70 -4.14 0.69
CA VAL A 34 -8.59 -5.31 -0.20
C VAL A 34 -9.99 -5.64 -0.74
N TYR A 35 -10.14 -5.63 -2.06
CA TYR A 35 -11.39 -6.01 -2.71
C TYR A 35 -11.43 -7.49 -3.08
N ASP A 36 -10.31 -8.00 -3.59
CA ASP A 36 -10.20 -9.40 -4.00
C ASP A 36 -8.73 -9.83 -4.07
N ARG A 37 -8.48 -11.14 -3.99
CA ARG A 37 -7.15 -11.75 -4.04
C ARG A 37 -7.21 -13.14 -4.65
N GLY A 38 -6.15 -13.54 -5.32
CA GLY A 38 -6.11 -14.89 -5.85
C GLY A 38 -4.79 -15.28 -6.47
N ARG A 39 -4.81 -16.48 -7.06
CA ARG A 39 -3.71 -17.06 -7.81
C ARG A 39 -4.22 -17.53 -9.14
N LYS A 40 -3.48 -17.23 -10.21
CA LYS A 40 -3.71 -17.76 -11.54
C LYS A 40 -2.68 -18.84 -11.84
N ASP A 41 -3.04 -20.08 -11.53
CA ASP A 41 -2.24 -21.29 -11.78
C ASP A 41 -0.76 -21.07 -11.36
N ASP A 42 0.19 -21.47 -12.19
CA ASP A 42 1.62 -21.24 -11.98
C ASP A 42 2.14 -19.98 -12.68
N LYS A 43 1.26 -19.01 -12.95
CA LYS A 43 1.63 -17.74 -13.60
C LYS A 43 1.87 -16.64 -12.59
N PHE A 44 0.85 -16.28 -11.80
CA PHE A 44 0.97 -15.17 -10.87
C PHE A 44 -0.04 -15.23 -9.72
N ASN A 45 0.34 -14.64 -8.59
CA ASN A 45 -0.53 -14.24 -7.50
C ASN A 45 -0.96 -12.78 -7.73
N TRP A 46 -2.13 -12.40 -7.24
CA TRP A 46 -2.65 -11.05 -7.42
C TRP A 46 -3.50 -10.58 -6.25
N VAL A 47 -3.57 -9.26 -6.10
CA VAL A 47 -4.49 -8.57 -5.18
C VAL A 47 -5.05 -7.30 -5.83
N ALA A 48 -6.38 -7.19 -5.78
CA ALA A 48 -7.11 -5.98 -6.10
C ALA A 48 -7.37 -5.21 -4.81
N MET A 49 -6.96 -3.95 -4.78
CA MET A 49 -7.08 -3.07 -3.62
C MET A 49 -7.42 -1.64 -4.06
N SER A 50 -7.81 -0.80 -3.10
CA SER A 50 -8.10 0.62 -3.32
C SER A 50 -6.96 1.33 -4.05
N LEU A 51 -7.29 2.08 -5.12
CA LEU A 51 -6.36 2.98 -5.77
C LEU A 51 -6.25 4.28 -4.97
N VAL A 52 -5.02 4.70 -4.67
CA VAL A 52 -4.73 5.94 -3.95
C VAL A 52 -4.09 6.98 -4.84
N GLY A 53 -3.93 8.20 -4.30
CA GLY A 53 -3.31 9.32 -5.00
C GLY A 53 -1.80 9.20 -5.17
N LYS A 54 -1.17 10.34 -5.50
CA LYS A 54 0.28 10.44 -5.66
C LYS A 54 1.01 10.07 -4.37
N SER A 55 2.19 9.46 -4.50
CA SER A 55 3.06 9.21 -3.36
C SER A 55 3.62 10.51 -2.78
N LEU A 56 4.01 10.49 -1.50
CA LEU A 56 4.67 11.64 -0.86
C LEU A 56 5.94 12.07 -1.60
N MET A 57 6.69 11.11 -2.16
CA MET A 57 7.86 11.41 -2.99
C MET A 57 7.49 12.17 -4.26
N GLN A 58 6.43 11.76 -4.97
CA GLN A 58 5.95 12.46 -6.15
C GLN A 58 5.50 13.89 -5.80
N LEU A 59 4.71 14.04 -4.73
CA LEU A 59 4.28 15.35 -4.24
C LEU A 59 5.48 16.24 -3.87
N GLN A 60 6.51 15.68 -3.24
CA GLN A 60 7.73 16.41 -2.88
C GLN A 60 8.48 16.94 -4.11
N THR A 61 8.50 16.18 -5.21
CA THR A 61 9.11 16.66 -6.46
C THR A 61 8.37 17.83 -7.08
N GLU A 62 7.06 17.95 -6.84
CA GLU A 62 6.24 19.06 -7.29
C GLU A 62 6.43 20.33 -6.43
N VAL A 63 6.85 20.18 -5.17
CA VAL A 63 7.00 21.29 -4.21
C VAL A 63 8.46 21.60 -3.86
N LYS A 64 9.27 22.08 -4.81
CA LYS A 64 10.67 22.53 -4.60
C LYS A 64 11.50 21.58 -3.70
N ARG A 65 11.19 20.28 -3.69
CA ARG A 65 11.79 19.22 -2.88
C ARG A 65 11.61 19.33 -1.35
N LYS A 66 10.83 20.27 -0.82
CA LYS A 66 10.61 20.43 0.63
C LYS A 66 9.17 20.83 0.92
N PHE A 67 8.52 20.05 1.79
CA PHE A 67 7.24 20.44 2.36
C PHE A 67 7.40 21.60 3.35
N THR A 68 6.35 22.41 3.50
CA THR A 68 6.30 23.41 4.57
C THR A 68 6.25 22.72 5.93
N LEU A 69 6.63 23.43 7.01
CA LEU A 69 6.54 22.89 8.36
C LEU A 69 5.13 22.39 8.69
N ARG A 70 4.09 23.13 8.28
CA ARG A 70 2.68 22.75 8.46
C ARG A 70 2.39 21.40 7.81
N THR A 71 2.72 21.25 6.53
CA THR A 71 2.48 20.01 5.80
C THR A 71 3.28 18.85 6.39
N ALA A 72 4.54 19.08 6.76
CA ALA A 72 5.39 18.07 7.37
C ALA A 72 4.86 17.58 8.72
N LEU A 73 4.39 18.48 9.59
CA LEU A 73 3.79 18.13 10.87
C LEU A 73 2.47 17.35 10.69
N HIS A 74 1.62 17.78 9.75
CA HIS A 74 0.39 17.06 9.46
C HIS A 74 0.68 15.63 8.95
N LEU A 75 1.58 15.50 7.97
CA LEU A 75 2.01 14.18 7.50
C LEU A 75 2.56 13.30 8.62
N ALA A 76 3.38 13.87 9.53
CA ALA A 76 3.94 13.13 10.64
C ALA A 76 2.86 12.58 11.59
N ILE A 77 1.81 13.37 11.87
CA ILE A 77 0.67 12.95 12.69
C ILE A 77 -0.08 11.81 11.99
N GLU A 78 -0.48 12.00 10.73
CA GLU A 78 -1.25 10.99 9.99
C GLU A 78 -0.48 9.67 9.78
N THR A 79 0.86 9.71 9.68
CA THR A 79 1.68 8.49 9.57
C THR A 79 1.93 7.78 10.91
N LEU A 80 1.67 8.43 12.03
CA LEU A 80 1.87 7.87 13.37
C LEU A 80 0.62 7.13 13.87
N GLU A 81 -0.56 7.57 13.43
CA GLU A 81 -1.86 6.96 13.72
C GLU A 81 -2.03 5.57 13.11
#